data_AF-A0A8C7CY90-F1
#
_entry.id   AF-A0A8C7CY90-F1
#
_cell.length_a   1.000
_cell.length_b   1.000
_cell.length_c   1.000
_cell.angle_alpha   90.00
_cell.angle_beta   90.00
_cell.angle_gamma   90.00
#
_symmetry.space_group_name_H-M   'P 1'
#
loop_
_entity.id
_entity.type
_entity.pdbx_description
1 polymer ?
#
loop_
_entity_poly.entity_id
_entity_poly.type
_entity_poly.pdbx_seq_one_letter_code
_entity_poly.pdbx_strand_id
1 'polypeptide(L)'
;MGSLRQMGRGTQILVLAIFCLSASVMYSFIFHYSATEEDSDQLVPQQIRYICIFQKLTSSSLNRLIFAPSNSPLQYPIQGFTVVPLRKTLIPGSLLCPVVSWPSRPLERWDKEEQGEKEITVQSTSLSDLNNLLGQITYTSTVYRMRTGDLAHFTFEHHEAVFPIVIQQTSVPVLYDIGNDINSRVSIVTKTFLRYTELQALISSIRTYYKDIKIIIADDSLEPQKVNGSNIEQYIMPPAQGWFAGRNLAVSQVTTKYFLWVDDDFLFTDKTKIENLVEVMEATPELDVVGGSVAGHGQFYFSLVYQDGNGEDGGCLNRKGAVTYQPVPGFPTCSFTSGVVNLFLGRTDAVRKVGFDPRLKRVAHSEFFMDGLGSLLVASCSHVSIDHQPKIENAKYSSFRNQQSKDIEDKLAHHFFKNHLKCVHYG
;
A
#
# COMPACT_ATOMS: atom_id res chain seq x y z
N MET A 1 41.86 7.11 -25.51
CA MET A 1 42.97 8.10 -25.58
C MET A 1 42.39 9.43 -26.05
N GLY A 2 41.98 10.27 -25.10
CA GLY A 2 41.52 11.63 -25.34
C GLY A 2 42.43 12.58 -24.55
N SER A 3 42.89 13.63 -25.21
CA SER A 3 43.96 14.52 -24.77
C SER A 3 43.64 15.27 -23.46
N LEU A 4 44.41 15.01 -22.41
CA LEU A 4 44.54 15.88 -21.24
C LEU A 4 45.26 17.16 -21.68
N ARG A 5 44.51 18.21 -22.02
CA ARG A 5 45.08 19.56 -22.09
C ARG A 5 45.37 20.02 -20.66
N GLN A 6 46.66 20.16 -20.35
CA GLN A 6 47.10 20.97 -19.21
C GLN A 6 46.56 22.40 -19.39
N MET A 7 45.60 22.78 -18.55
CA MET A 7 45.18 24.17 -18.36
C MET A 7 45.65 24.64 -16.99
N GLY A 8 46.00 25.93 -16.92
CA GLY A 8 46.78 26.54 -15.84
C GLY A 8 46.19 26.40 -14.43
N ARG A 9 47.09 26.46 -13.43
CA ARG A 9 46.77 26.48 -12.00
C ARG A 9 45.88 27.68 -11.67
N GLY A 10 44.66 27.44 -11.19
CA GLY A 10 43.84 28.47 -10.51
C GLY A 10 42.35 28.54 -10.82
N THR A 11 41.78 27.60 -11.58
CA THR A 11 40.34 27.60 -11.91
C THR A 11 39.61 26.55 -11.07
N GLN A 12 38.77 26.96 -10.12
CA GLN A 12 37.84 26.06 -9.43
C GLN A 12 36.59 25.93 -10.27
N ILE A 13 36.47 24.81 -10.97
CA ILE A 13 35.32 24.42 -11.78
C ILE A 13 34.37 23.66 -10.85
N LEU A 14 33.14 24.15 -10.67
CA LEU A 14 32.06 23.36 -10.07
C LEU A 14 31.32 22.62 -11.19
N VAL A 15 31.38 21.29 -11.17
CA VAL A 15 30.69 20.43 -12.13
C VAL A 15 29.55 19.71 -11.41
N LEU A 16 28.29 20.00 -11.76
CA LEU A 16 27.16 19.17 -11.35
C LEU A 16 26.83 18.22 -12.50
N ALA A 17 27.37 17.01 -12.48
CA ALA A 17 27.06 16.00 -13.47
C ALA A 17 25.85 15.16 -13.01
N ILE A 18 24.68 15.37 -13.61
CA ILE A 18 23.49 14.56 -13.31
C ILE A 18 23.40 13.41 -14.33
N PHE A 19 24.14 12.33 -14.08
CA PHE A 19 24.11 11.16 -14.96
C PHE A 19 22.74 10.47 -15.00
N CYS A 20 21.87 10.88 -15.93
CA CYS A 20 20.60 10.21 -16.22
C CYS A 20 20.83 8.98 -17.12
N LEU A 21 20.41 7.79 -16.67
CA LEU A 21 20.63 6.53 -17.39
C LEU A 21 19.65 6.27 -18.53
N SER A 22 18.71 7.18 -18.80
CA SER A 22 17.80 7.04 -19.95
C SER A 22 17.69 8.33 -20.75
N ALA A 23 17.98 8.26 -22.05
CA ALA A 23 17.75 9.34 -23.00
C ALA A 23 17.04 8.74 -24.21
N SER A 24 15.82 9.20 -24.49
CA SER A 24 15.17 9.10 -25.79
C SER A 24 14.07 10.16 -25.88
N VAL A 25 13.99 10.79 -27.04
CA VAL A 25 13.09 11.90 -27.41
C VAL A 25 11.69 11.37 -27.74
N MET A 26 10.61 12.04 -27.32
CA MET A 26 9.34 11.98 -28.07
C MET A 26 8.39 13.16 -27.81
N TYR A 27 7.68 13.55 -28.88
CA TYR A 27 6.75 14.67 -29.02
C TYR A 27 5.51 14.58 -28.11
N SER A 28 4.99 15.74 -27.68
CA SER A 28 3.76 15.86 -26.88
C SER A 28 2.59 16.33 -27.74
N PHE A 29 1.47 15.59 -27.68
CA PHE A 29 0.14 16.10 -28.04
C PHE A 29 -0.55 16.63 -26.78
N ILE A 30 -1.16 17.82 -26.85
CA ILE A 30 -1.92 18.42 -25.75
C ILE A 30 -3.40 18.17 -26.01
N PHE A 31 -4.05 17.37 -25.15
CA PHE A 31 -5.51 17.41 -25.00
C PHE A 31 -5.86 18.45 -23.94
N HIS A 32 -6.63 19.47 -24.32
CA HIS A 32 -7.25 20.40 -23.37
C HIS A 32 -8.57 19.79 -22.88
N TYR A 33 -8.70 19.58 -21.57
CA TYR A 33 -9.97 19.39 -20.91
C TYR A 33 -10.16 20.55 -19.93
N SER A 34 -11.19 21.37 -20.16
CA SER A 34 -11.59 22.46 -19.27
C SER A 34 -12.66 21.95 -18.31
N ALA A 35 -12.33 21.84 -17.03
CA ALA A 35 -13.34 21.80 -15.97
C ALA A 35 -13.68 23.26 -15.61
N THR A 36 -14.96 23.62 -15.63
CA THR A 36 -15.44 24.95 -15.26
C THR A 36 -15.38 25.14 -13.75
N GLU A 37 -15.09 26.37 -13.28
CA GLU A 37 -14.89 26.74 -11.87
C GLU A 37 -16.08 26.39 -10.94
N GLU A 38 -17.28 26.15 -11.49
CA GLU A 38 -18.50 25.87 -10.72
C GLU A 38 -18.50 24.52 -9.95
N ASP A 39 -17.66 23.55 -10.30
CA ASP A 39 -17.61 22.25 -9.60
C ASP A 39 -16.74 22.27 -8.31
N SER A 40 -15.96 23.33 -8.08
CA SER A 40 -14.97 23.40 -7.00
C SER A 40 -15.53 23.85 -5.64
N ASP A 41 -16.64 24.59 -5.64
CA ASP A 41 -17.24 25.20 -4.43
C ASP A 41 -18.12 24.24 -3.61
N GLN A 42 -18.30 22.99 -4.04
CA GLN A 42 -19.09 21.97 -3.31
C GLN A 42 -18.25 20.95 -2.54
N LEU A 43 -16.94 21.13 -2.38
CA LEU A 43 -16.14 20.28 -1.49
C LEU A 43 -16.48 20.58 -0.02
N VAL A 44 -17.25 19.68 0.61
CA VAL A 44 -17.73 19.82 1.99
C VAL A 44 -16.54 19.98 2.96
N PRO A 45 -16.58 20.94 3.91
CA PRO A 45 -15.49 21.16 4.89
C PRO A 45 -15.02 19.90 5.64
N GLN A 46 -15.89 18.91 5.78
CA GLN A 46 -15.59 17.60 6.37
C GLN A 46 -14.60 16.78 5.55
N GLN A 47 -14.66 16.84 4.22
CA GLN A 47 -13.76 16.11 3.32
C GLN A 47 -12.35 16.70 3.34
N ILE A 48 -12.23 18.02 3.36
CA ILE A 48 -10.95 18.73 3.51
C ILE A 48 -10.32 18.40 4.88
N ARG A 49 -11.12 18.42 5.95
CA ARG A 49 -10.67 18.06 7.30
C ARG A 49 -10.18 16.61 7.35
N TYR A 50 -10.92 15.68 6.74
CA TYR A 50 -10.53 14.27 6.66
C TYR A 50 -9.21 14.08 5.90
N ILE A 51 -9.03 14.72 4.73
CA ILE A 51 -7.78 14.67 3.97
C ILE A 51 -6.61 15.22 4.80
N CYS A 52 -6.79 16.35 5.49
CA CYS A 52 -5.74 16.95 6.30
C CYS A 52 -5.32 16.04 7.47
N ILE A 53 -6.29 15.41 8.15
CA ILE A 53 -6.02 14.45 9.22
C ILE A 53 -5.30 13.22 8.65
N PHE A 54 -5.80 12.67 7.56
CA PHE A 54 -5.21 11.50 6.90
C PHE A 54 -3.76 11.78 6.47
N GLN A 55 -3.49 12.92 5.83
CA GLN A 55 -2.14 13.31 5.42
C GLN A 55 -1.20 13.51 6.62
N LYS A 56 -1.67 14.10 7.72
CA LYS A 56 -0.88 14.24 8.94
C LYS A 56 -0.53 12.88 9.54
N LEU A 57 -1.51 11.98 9.66
CA LEU A 57 -1.33 10.68 10.28
C LEU A 57 -0.51 9.70 9.41
N THR A 58 -0.59 9.84 8.09
CA THR A 58 0.22 9.04 7.14
C THR A 58 1.56 9.68 6.78
N SER A 59 1.88 10.86 7.35
CA SER A 59 3.15 11.53 7.08
C SER A 59 4.30 10.76 7.72
N SER A 60 5.09 10.09 6.89
CA SER A 60 6.30 9.39 7.33
C SER A 60 7.44 10.39 7.54
N SER A 61 8.27 10.16 8.56
CA SER A 61 9.54 10.89 8.72
C SER A 61 10.47 10.71 7.51
N LEU A 62 10.28 9.65 6.72
CA LEU A 62 10.99 9.42 5.45
C LEU A 62 10.63 10.43 4.36
N ASN A 63 9.52 11.16 4.49
CA ASN A 63 9.15 12.21 3.55
C ASN A 63 9.85 13.55 3.86
N ARG A 64 10.56 13.66 4.99
CA ARG A 64 11.28 14.86 5.38
C ARG A 64 12.68 14.85 4.77
N LEU A 65 13.00 15.88 3.98
CA LEU A 65 14.35 16.05 3.45
C LEU A 65 15.36 16.28 4.58
N ILE A 66 16.39 15.44 4.60
CA ILE A 66 17.54 15.56 5.48
C ILE A 66 18.73 15.98 4.63
N PHE A 67 19.39 17.07 5.01
CA PHE A 67 20.52 17.62 4.28
C PHE A 67 21.84 17.29 4.96
N ALA A 68 22.89 17.13 4.15
CA ALA A 68 24.25 16.89 4.63
C ALA A 68 24.72 18.01 5.60
N PRO A 69 25.34 17.65 6.74
CA PRO A 69 25.89 18.63 7.67
C PRO A 69 27.16 19.30 7.09
N SER A 70 27.58 20.40 7.71
CA SER A 70 28.66 21.28 7.22
C SER A 70 30.09 20.70 7.32
N ASN A 71 30.27 19.38 7.41
CA ASN A 71 31.59 18.74 7.32
C ASN A 71 32.04 18.50 5.86
N SER A 72 31.15 18.75 4.90
CA SER A 72 31.43 18.84 3.47
C SER A 72 31.13 20.26 2.99
N PRO A 73 31.86 20.80 2.00
CA PRO A 73 31.44 22.02 1.33
C PRO A 73 30.13 21.84 0.56
N LEU A 74 29.68 20.61 0.32
CA LEU A 74 28.43 20.29 -0.38
C LEU A 74 27.27 20.07 0.60
N GLN A 75 26.21 20.85 0.46
CA GLN A 75 24.89 20.56 1.02
C GLN A 75 24.03 19.89 -0.06
N TYR A 76 23.42 18.76 0.28
CA TYR A 76 22.59 17.96 -0.63
C TYR A 76 21.62 17.08 0.17
N PRO A 77 20.50 16.62 -0.43
CA PRO A 77 19.55 15.76 0.26
C PRO A 77 20.12 14.34 0.40
N ILE A 78 20.50 13.95 1.62
CA ILE A 78 21.22 12.68 1.90
C ILE A 78 20.40 11.46 1.46
N GLN A 79 19.09 11.53 1.67
CA GLN A 79 18.14 10.45 1.35
C GLN A 79 17.62 10.55 -0.09
N GLY A 80 18.07 11.55 -0.85
CA GLY A 80 17.47 11.92 -2.11
C GLY A 80 16.14 12.65 -1.98
N PHE A 81 15.40 12.73 -3.07
CA PHE A 81 14.07 13.33 -3.12
C PHE A 81 13.22 12.69 -4.22
N THR A 82 11.90 12.84 -4.11
CA THR A 82 10.94 12.24 -5.04
C THR A 82 10.43 13.26 -6.05
N VAL A 83 10.35 12.85 -7.31
CA VAL A 83 9.83 13.65 -8.43
C VAL A 83 8.74 12.89 -9.19
N VAL A 84 7.80 13.64 -9.77
CA VAL A 84 6.78 13.09 -10.67
C VAL A 84 7.42 12.91 -12.06
N PRO A 85 7.19 11.76 -12.74
CA PRO A 85 7.72 11.53 -14.07
C PRO A 85 7.38 12.67 -15.05
N LEU A 86 8.35 13.06 -15.88
CA LEU A 86 8.25 14.10 -16.92
C LEU A 86 7.89 15.50 -16.40
N ARG A 87 7.90 15.73 -15.07
CA ARG A 87 7.59 17.01 -14.45
C ARG A 87 8.86 17.72 -13.99
N LYS A 88 9.05 18.94 -14.49
CA LYS A 88 10.14 19.83 -14.06
C LYS A 88 10.00 20.12 -12.55
N THR A 89 11.01 19.74 -11.78
CA THR A 89 11.03 19.84 -10.31
C THR A 89 12.36 20.44 -9.87
N LEU A 90 12.34 21.38 -8.92
CA LEU A 90 13.56 21.95 -8.36
C LEU A 90 14.33 20.91 -7.55
N ILE A 91 15.66 20.86 -7.68
CA ILE A 91 16.51 20.03 -6.84
C ILE A 91 16.66 20.73 -5.48
N PRO A 92 16.15 20.15 -4.37
CA PRO A 92 16.13 20.84 -3.10
C PRO A 92 17.50 20.81 -2.42
N GLY A 93 17.91 21.95 -1.84
CA GLY A 93 19.04 22.05 -0.91
C GLY A 93 20.42 21.76 -1.48
N SER A 94 20.60 21.81 -2.79
CA SER A 94 21.93 21.85 -3.43
C SER A 94 22.57 23.21 -3.20
N LEU A 95 23.47 23.31 -2.23
CA LEU A 95 24.16 24.56 -1.86
C LEU A 95 25.62 24.28 -1.49
N LEU A 96 26.46 25.31 -1.59
CA LEU A 96 27.82 25.29 -1.05
C LEU A 96 27.87 25.95 0.34
N CYS A 97 28.45 25.25 1.31
CA CYS A 97 28.68 25.74 2.66
C CYS A 97 30.07 26.39 2.79
N PRO A 98 30.19 27.56 3.46
CA PRO A 98 31.46 28.25 3.68
C PRO A 98 32.25 27.58 4.80
N VAL A 99 32.82 26.41 4.56
CA VAL A 99 33.62 25.67 5.56
C VAL A 99 35.12 25.93 5.39
N VAL A 100 35.54 26.53 4.27
CA VAL A 100 36.95 26.82 3.96
C VAL A 100 37.08 28.22 3.37
N SER A 101 38.09 28.97 3.82
CA SER A 101 38.42 30.33 3.40
C SER A 101 38.55 30.48 1.88
N TRP A 102 37.76 31.36 1.28
CA TRP A 102 37.76 31.68 -0.15
C TRP A 102 38.96 32.58 -0.52
N PRO A 103 39.87 32.18 -1.43
CA PRO A 103 40.80 33.10 -2.06
C PRO A 103 40.09 33.80 -3.22
N SER A 104 39.87 35.11 -3.09
CA SER A 104 39.29 35.96 -4.13
C SER A 104 40.26 36.11 -5.32
N ARG A 105 39.91 35.55 -6.49
CA ARG A 105 40.52 35.93 -7.78
C ARG A 105 39.47 35.97 -8.90
N PRO A 106 39.59 36.92 -9.84
CA PRO A 106 38.60 37.10 -10.90
C PRO A 106 38.83 36.08 -12.02
N LEU A 107 37.75 35.45 -12.48
CA LEU A 107 37.71 34.73 -13.75
C LEU A 107 36.40 35.09 -14.48
N GLU A 108 36.50 35.16 -15.80
CA GLU A 108 35.46 35.67 -16.72
C GLU A 108 34.20 34.80 -16.77
N ARG A 109 33.09 35.47 -17.09
CA ARG A 109 31.72 34.97 -17.15
C ARG A 109 31.47 34.13 -18.41
N TRP A 110 31.03 32.87 -18.25
CA TRP A 110 30.45 32.06 -19.33
C TRP A 110 29.05 31.60 -18.93
N ASP A 111 28.03 32.25 -19.49
CA ASP A 111 26.64 31.81 -19.40
C ASP A 111 26.33 30.94 -20.63
N LYS A 112 26.21 29.62 -20.43
CA LYS A 112 25.58 28.71 -21.41
C LYS A 112 24.46 27.94 -20.70
N GLU A 113 23.24 28.43 -20.84
CA GLU A 113 22.03 27.64 -20.58
C GLU A 113 21.80 26.72 -21.77
N GLU A 114 22.14 25.43 -21.63
CA GLU A 114 21.72 24.41 -22.58
C GLU A 114 20.64 23.52 -21.93
N GLN A 115 19.37 23.73 -22.32
CA GLN A 115 18.24 22.94 -21.83
C GLN A 115 18.34 21.50 -22.36
N GLY A 116 18.41 20.53 -21.44
CA GLY A 116 18.24 19.10 -21.77
C GLY A 116 19.51 18.24 -21.75
N GLU A 117 20.65 18.76 -21.28
CA GLU A 117 21.86 17.96 -21.09
C GLU A 117 21.87 17.16 -19.77
N LYS A 118 22.62 16.05 -19.74
CA LYS A 118 22.83 15.22 -18.55
C LYS A 118 23.88 15.80 -17.59
N GLU A 119 24.49 16.93 -17.93
CA GLU A 119 25.56 17.52 -17.14
C GLU A 119 25.39 19.03 -17.15
N ILE A 120 25.49 19.65 -15.98
CA ILE A 120 25.36 21.10 -15.80
C ILE A 120 26.61 21.56 -15.06
N THR A 121 27.45 22.33 -15.72
CA THR A 121 28.61 22.96 -15.09
C THR A 121 28.27 24.41 -14.76
N VAL A 122 28.45 24.82 -13.50
CA VAL A 122 28.17 26.19 -13.05
C VAL A 122 29.47 26.78 -12.54
N GLN A 123 29.80 28.02 -12.92
CA GLN A 123 31.02 28.68 -12.46
C GLN A 123 30.68 30.10 -12.01
N SER A 124 31.23 30.50 -10.87
CA SER A 124 31.11 31.87 -10.38
C SER A 124 32.29 32.19 -9.47
N THR A 125 32.63 33.47 -9.40
CA THR A 125 33.64 34.02 -8.48
C THR A 125 33.04 34.42 -7.13
N SER A 126 31.72 34.38 -7.00
CA SER A 126 30.95 34.78 -5.83
C SER A 126 30.16 33.58 -5.30
N LEU A 127 30.38 33.23 -4.02
CA LEU A 127 29.64 32.15 -3.34
C LEU A 127 28.14 32.39 -3.38
N SER A 128 27.73 33.64 -3.20
CA SER A 128 26.32 34.02 -3.23
C SER A 128 25.71 33.74 -4.60
N ASP A 129 26.40 34.13 -5.67
CA ASP A 129 25.89 33.93 -7.04
C ASP A 129 25.91 32.45 -7.42
N LEU A 130 26.92 31.70 -6.97
CA LEU A 130 26.99 30.25 -7.16
C LEU A 130 25.83 29.53 -6.47
N ASN A 131 25.55 29.89 -5.21
CA ASN A 131 24.41 29.34 -4.46
C ASN A 131 23.06 29.76 -5.08
N ASN A 132 22.97 30.98 -5.61
CA ASN A 132 21.77 31.43 -6.32
C ASN A 132 21.52 30.63 -7.60
N LEU A 133 22.57 30.28 -8.35
CA LEU A 133 22.47 29.45 -9.55
C LEU A 133 22.12 27.99 -9.20
N LEU A 134 22.78 27.42 -8.18
CA LEU A 134 22.47 26.06 -7.71
C LEU A 134 21.02 25.93 -7.23
N GLY A 135 20.50 26.97 -6.56
CA GLY A 135 19.11 27.02 -6.10
C GLY A 135 18.06 27.12 -7.20
N GLN A 136 18.45 27.22 -8.48
CA GLN A 136 17.56 27.28 -9.63
C GLN A 136 17.60 26.00 -10.49
N ILE A 137 18.47 25.05 -10.15
CA ILE A 137 18.63 23.83 -10.94
C ILE A 137 17.39 22.94 -10.78
N THR A 138 16.85 22.53 -11.92
CA THR A 138 15.67 21.65 -11.98
C THR A 138 16.00 20.33 -12.64
N TYR A 139 15.38 19.27 -12.14
CA TYR A 139 15.38 17.95 -12.74
C TYR A 139 14.05 17.69 -13.47
N THR A 140 14.12 17.03 -14.63
CA THR A 140 12.97 16.48 -15.35
C THR A 140 13.36 15.10 -15.85
N SER A 141 12.59 14.05 -15.51
CA SER A 141 12.86 12.72 -16.06
C SER A 141 12.56 12.69 -17.56
N THR A 142 13.28 11.85 -18.30
CA THR A 142 13.13 11.71 -19.76
C THR A 142 12.17 10.59 -20.17
N VAL A 143 11.93 9.64 -19.28
CA VAL A 143 11.04 8.50 -19.51
C VAL A 143 9.93 8.47 -18.48
N TYR A 144 8.72 8.13 -18.93
CA TYR A 144 7.62 7.81 -18.05
C TYR A 144 7.80 6.38 -17.49
N ARG A 145 8.31 6.28 -16.27
CA ARG A 145 8.36 5.04 -15.47
C ARG A 145 7.84 5.32 -14.07
N MET A 146 6.95 4.45 -13.59
CA MET A 146 6.18 4.70 -12.35
C MET A 146 6.98 4.44 -11.06
N ARG A 147 8.04 3.64 -11.14
CA ARG A 147 8.95 3.32 -10.02
C ARG A 147 10.35 3.12 -10.59
N THR A 148 11.13 4.19 -10.62
CA THR A 148 12.53 4.13 -11.02
C THR A 148 13.29 5.23 -10.29
N GLY A 149 14.58 5.38 -10.56
CA GLY A 149 15.35 6.46 -10.00
C GLY A 149 16.62 6.69 -10.81
N ASP A 150 17.12 7.90 -10.72
CA ASP A 150 18.43 8.29 -11.21
C ASP A 150 19.36 8.60 -10.03
N LEU A 151 20.66 8.66 -10.30
CA LEU A 151 21.65 9.14 -9.34
C LEU A 151 22.17 10.49 -9.79
N ALA A 152 22.11 11.49 -8.90
CA ALA A 152 22.73 12.78 -9.13
C ALA A 152 24.14 12.77 -8.53
N HIS A 153 25.14 13.13 -9.34
CA HIS A 153 26.51 13.32 -8.87
C HIS A 153 26.79 14.82 -8.74
N PHE A 154 26.91 15.28 -7.50
CA PHE A 154 27.26 16.66 -7.18
C PHE A 154 28.73 16.73 -6.81
N THR A 155 29.53 17.35 -7.67
CA THR A 155 30.98 17.42 -7.49
C THR A 155 31.46 18.85 -7.36
N PHE A 156 32.35 19.09 -6.39
CA PHE A 156 33.06 20.36 -6.22
C PHE A 156 34.51 20.09 -5.84
N GLU A 157 35.44 20.49 -6.70
CA GLU A 157 36.86 20.18 -6.56
C GLU A 157 37.12 18.66 -6.40
N HIS A 158 37.52 18.24 -5.21
CA HIS A 158 37.82 16.85 -4.83
C HIS A 158 36.70 16.22 -3.99
N HIS A 159 35.57 16.93 -3.80
CA HIS A 159 34.41 16.45 -3.09
C HIS A 159 33.38 15.94 -4.08
N GLU A 160 32.83 14.77 -3.81
CA GLU A 160 31.71 14.19 -4.55
C GLU A 160 30.62 13.78 -3.56
N ALA A 161 29.38 14.13 -3.89
CA ALA A 161 28.18 13.65 -3.25
C ALA A 161 27.29 12.97 -4.28
N VAL A 162 26.84 11.76 -3.98
CA VAL A 162 25.89 11.03 -4.81
C VAL A 162 24.60 10.85 -4.03
N PHE A 163 23.47 11.24 -4.63
CA PHE A 163 22.15 11.08 -4.01
C PHE A 163 21.10 10.61 -5.02
N PRO A 164 20.10 9.82 -4.58
CA PRO A 164 19.08 9.31 -5.49
C PRO A 164 18.01 10.37 -5.81
N ILE A 165 17.52 10.34 -7.04
CA ILE A 165 16.29 11.02 -7.45
C ILE A 165 15.26 9.93 -7.71
N VAL A 166 14.30 9.80 -6.80
CA VAL A 166 13.25 8.78 -6.91
C VAL A 166 12.16 9.27 -7.85
N ILE A 167 11.98 8.61 -8.97
CA ILE A 167 10.97 8.95 -9.97
C ILE A 167 9.75 8.10 -9.69
N GLN A 168 8.71 8.73 -9.16
CA GLN A 168 7.52 8.03 -8.70
C GLN A 168 6.25 8.84 -8.98
N GLN A 169 5.26 8.18 -9.59
CA GLN A 169 3.95 8.75 -9.78
C GLN A 169 3.19 8.76 -8.45
N THR A 170 2.67 9.92 -8.04
CA THR A 170 1.78 10.03 -6.88
C THR A 170 0.45 9.33 -7.16
N SER A 171 -0.03 8.53 -6.20
CA SER A 171 -1.35 7.91 -6.29
C SER A 171 -2.46 8.92 -6.02
N VAL A 172 -3.53 8.84 -6.80
CA VAL A 172 -4.76 9.59 -6.52
C VAL A 172 -5.39 9.04 -5.22
N PRO A 173 -5.71 9.88 -4.23
CA PRO A 173 -6.33 9.42 -2.99
C PRO A 173 -7.76 8.91 -3.26
N VAL A 174 -8.12 7.78 -2.65
CA VAL A 174 -9.49 7.27 -2.64
C VAL A 174 -10.19 7.81 -1.40
N LEU A 175 -11.23 8.60 -1.61
CA LEU A 175 -12.03 9.20 -0.54
C LEU A 175 -13.36 8.47 -0.41
N TYR A 176 -13.83 8.35 0.82
CA TYR A 176 -15.11 7.75 1.15
C TYR A 176 -15.94 8.76 1.93
N ASP A 177 -17.22 8.87 1.59
CA ASP A 177 -18.18 9.51 2.47
C ASP A 177 -18.51 8.54 3.62
N ILE A 178 -17.92 8.81 4.78
CA ILE A 178 -18.05 7.96 5.95
C ILE A 178 -19.36 8.19 6.71
N GLY A 179 -20.10 9.27 6.42
CA GLY A 179 -21.30 9.64 7.19
C GLY A 179 -21.08 9.61 8.72
N ASN A 180 -22.19 9.53 9.47
CA ASN A 180 -22.17 9.49 10.93
C ASN A 180 -22.56 8.13 11.52
N ASP A 181 -23.02 7.21 10.68
CA ASP A 181 -23.58 5.94 11.11
C ASP A 181 -22.74 4.76 10.61
N ILE A 182 -22.82 3.62 11.31
CA ILE A 182 -22.05 2.43 10.94
C ILE A 182 -22.46 1.90 9.55
N ASN A 183 -23.73 2.08 9.18
CA ASN A 183 -24.29 1.63 7.90
C ASN A 183 -23.67 2.34 6.68
N SER A 184 -23.16 3.57 6.83
CA SER A 184 -22.43 4.27 5.75
C SER A 184 -20.94 3.90 5.69
N ARG A 185 -20.40 3.27 6.74
CA ARG A 185 -18.97 2.97 6.89
C ARG A 185 -18.62 1.53 6.55
N VAL A 186 -19.54 0.60 6.82
CA VAL A 186 -19.29 -0.84 6.77
C VAL A 186 -20.42 -1.56 6.04
N SER A 187 -20.04 -2.45 5.13
CA SER A 187 -20.90 -3.50 4.60
C SER A 187 -20.47 -4.84 5.19
N ILE A 188 -21.41 -5.71 5.56
CA ILE A 188 -21.11 -7.10 5.92
C ILE A 188 -21.03 -7.92 4.64
N VAL A 189 -20.00 -8.74 4.53
CA VAL A 189 -19.72 -9.54 3.34
C VAL A 189 -19.57 -10.99 3.75
N THR A 190 -20.27 -11.88 3.05
CA THR A 190 -20.20 -13.32 3.28
C THR A 190 -20.28 -14.09 1.97
N LYS A 191 -19.95 -15.38 2.04
CA LYS A 191 -20.05 -16.31 0.93
C LYS A 191 -20.68 -17.60 1.42
N THR A 192 -21.66 -18.09 0.66
CA THR A 192 -22.33 -19.37 0.96
C THR A 192 -22.14 -20.41 -0.13
N PHE A 193 -22.32 -21.68 0.24
CA PHE A 193 -22.43 -22.82 -0.67
C PHE A 193 -23.24 -23.92 -0.01
N LEU A 194 -24.45 -24.20 -0.50
CA LEU A 194 -25.33 -25.26 0.01
C LEU A 194 -25.67 -25.17 1.52
N ARG A 195 -25.53 -23.99 2.14
CA ARG A 195 -25.68 -23.74 3.58
C ARG A 195 -26.70 -22.63 3.88
N TYR A 196 -27.86 -22.69 3.25
CA TYR A 196 -28.90 -21.67 3.43
C TYR A 196 -29.44 -21.61 4.86
N THR A 197 -29.52 -22.73 5.57
CA THR A 197 -29.96 -22.75 6.97
C THR A 197 -29.02 -21.93 7.84
N GLU A 198 -27.72 -22.15 7.71
CA GLU A 198 -26.68 -21.44 8.43
C GLU A 198 -26.67 -19.95 8.03
N LEU A 199 -26.76 -19.67 6.73
CA LEU A 199 -26.82 -18.30 6.22
C LEU A 199 -28.03 -17.52 6.77
N GLN A 200 -29.20 -18.15 6.88
CA GLN A 200 -30.39 -17.50 7.45
C GLN A 200 -30.22 -17.23 8.95
N ALA A 201 -29.57 -18.12 9.69
CA ALA A 201 -29.23 -17.88 11.10
C ALA A 201 -28.21 -16.74 11.25
N LEU A 202 -27.18 -16.67 10.39
CA LEU A 202 -26.27 -15.54 10.33
C LEU A 202 -27.04 -14.23 10.08
N ILE A 203 -27.85 -14.16 9.03
CA ILE A 203 -28.64 -12.96 8.69
C ILE A 203 -29.54 -12.55 9.85
N SER A 204 -30.23 -13.50 10.48
CA SER A 204 -31.12 -13.22 11.61
C SER A 204 -30.37 -12.65 12.81
N SER A 205 -29.18 -13.21 13.11
CA SER A 205 -28.32 -12.69 14.19
C SER A 205 -27.79 -11.29 13.86
N ILE A 206 -27.37 -11.04 12.61
CA ILE A 206 -26.96 -9.69 12.16
C ILE A 206 -28.11 -8.71 12.39
N ARG A 207 -29.32 -9.03 11.93
CA ARG A 207 -30.49 -8.13 12.01
C ARG A 207 -30.93 -7.85 13.45
N THR A 208 -30.55 -8.70 14.41
CA THR A 208 -30.78 -8.46 15.84
C THR A 208 -29.97 -7.26 16.35
N TYR A 209 -28.73 -7.11 15.88
CA TYR A 209 -27.80 -6.07 16.36
C TYR A 209 -27.64 -4.89 15.38
N TYR A 210 -27.76 -5.14 14.08
CA TYR A 210 -27.58 -4.18 12.99
C TYR A 210 -28.73 -4.32 11.97
N LYS A 211 -29.84 -3.64 12.26
CA LYS A 211 -31.11 -3.80 11.52
C LYS A 211 -31.00 -3.42 10.05
N ASP A 212 -30.25 -2.36 9.73
CA ASP A 212 -30.22 -1.77 8.40
C ASP A 212 -28.87 -1.94 7.68
N ILE A 213 -27.88 -2.61 8.28
CA ILE A 213 -26.56 -2.75 7.67
C ILE A 213 -26.65 -3.56 6.37
N LYS A 214 -25.91 -3.12 5.35
CA LYS A 214 -25.86 -3.80 4.06
C LYS A 214 -25.18 -5.16 4.21
N ILE A 215 -25.80 -6.21 3.67
CA ILE A 215 -25.25 -7.58 3.62
C ILE A 215 -25.07 -7.96 2.15
N ILE A 216 -23.83 -8.29 1.77
CA ILE A 216 -23.47 -8.74 0.42
C ILE A 216 -23.12 -10.23 0.49
N ILE A 217 -23.78 -11.03 -0.33
CA ILE A 217 -23.67 -12.49 -0.32
C ILE A 217 -23.19 -12.94 -1.70
N ALA A 218 -22.01 -13.55 -1.77
CA ALA A 218 -21.63 -14.35 -2.93
C ALA A 218 -22.12 -15.79 -2.75
N ASP A 219 -22.81 -16.32 -3.76
CA ASP A 219 -23.44 -17.63 -3.70
C ASP A 219 -23.08 -18.46 -4.93
N ASP A 220 -22.28 -19.50 -4.73
CA ASP A 220 -21.88 -20.46 -5.77
C ASP A 220 -22.55 -21.83 -5.57
N SER A 221 -23.71 -21.86 -4.89
CA SER A 221 -24.50 -23.08 -4.70
C SER A 221 -24.92 -23.72 -6.03
N LEU A 222 -25.06 -25.04 -6.05
CA LEU A 222 -25.45 -25.77 -7.27
C LEU A 222 -26.84 -25.36 -7.77
N GLU A 223 -27.76 -25.14 -6.84
CA GLU A 223 -29.14 -24.73 -7.07
C GLU A 223 -29.42 -23.53 -6.17
N PRO A 224 -29.13 -22.30 -6.63
CA PRO A 224 -29.23 -21.15 -5.77
C PRO A 224 -30.67 -20.84 -5.33
N GLN A 225 -30.85 -20.56 -4.04
CA GLN A 225 -32.11 -20.11 -3.47
C GLN A 225 -32.08 -18.60 -3.28
N LYS A 226 -33.18 -17.92 -3.60
CA LYS A 226 -33.29 -16.47 -3.41
C LYS A 226 -33.29 -16.15 -1.91
N VAL A 227 -32.34 -15.33 -1.49
CA VAL A 227 -32.29 -14.77 -0.14
C VAL A 227 -33.03 -13.42 -0.14
N ASN A 228 -34.07 -13.30 0.69
CA ASN A 228 -34.85 -12.07 0.81
C ASN A 228 -34.54 -11.36 2.14
N GLY A 229 -34.60 -10.04 2.14
CA GLY A 229 -34.45 -9.20 3.34
C GLY A 229 -34.14 -7.75 2.98
N SER A 230 -34.28 -6.84 3.94
CA SER A 230 -33.86 -5.44 3.77
C SER A 230 -32.34 -5.37 3.56
N ASN A 231 -31.86 -4.50 2.66
CA ASN A 231 -30.44 -4.24 2.43
C ASN A 231 -29.58 -5.51 2.24
N ILE A 232 -30.13 -6.52 1.56
CA ILE A 232 -29.41 -7.73 1.15
C ILE A 232 -29.19 -7.69 -0.35
N GLU A 233 -27.95 -7.90 -0.78
CA GLU A 233 -27.58 -8.13 -2.17
C GLU A 233 -26.98 -9.53 -2.31
N GLN A 234 -27.62 -10.37 -3.11
CA GLN A 234 -27.15 -11.71 -3.40
C GLN A 234 -26.64 -11.77 -4.84
N TYR A 235 -25.40 -12.22 -5.00
CA TYR A 235 -24.73 -12.37 -6.28
C TYR A 235 -24.50 -13.85 -6.56
N ILE A 236 -25.19 -14.36 -7.58
CA ILE A 236 -25.10 -15.76 -7.99
C ILE A 236 -23.89 -15.96 -8.89
N MET A 237 -23.07 -16.94 -8.52
CA MET A 237 -21.88 -17.37 -9.25
C MET A 237 -22.15 -18.66 -10.00
N PRO A 238 -21.32 -19.01 -11.00
CA PRO A 238 -21.29 -20.37 -11.49
C PRO A 238 -21.10 -21.37 -10.33
N PRO A 239 -21.65 -22.59 -10.42
CA PRO A 239 -21.58 -23.55 -9.33
C PRO A 239 -20.15 -23.91 -8.90
N ALA A 240 -19.92 -24.00 -7.58
CA ALA A 240 -18.68 -24.46 -6.96
C ALA A 240 -17.40 -23.75 -7.45
N GLN A 241 -17.49 -22.44 -7.73
CA GLN A 241 -16.32 -21.63 -8.11
C GLN A 241 -15.29 -21.54 -6.98
N GLY A 242 -15.73 -21.59 -5.72
CA GLY A 242 -14.86 -21.69 -4.57
C GLY A 242 -14.75 -20.41 -3.75
N TRP A 243 -14.06 -20.54 -2.63
CA TRP A 243 -14.05 -19.58 -1.54
C TRP A 243 -13.44 -18.22 -1.92
N PHE A 244 -12.26 -18.21 -2.56
CA PHE A 244 -11.57 -16.99 -2.94
C PHE A 244 -12.22 -16.26 -4.11
N ALA A 245 -12.77 -16.99 -5.09
CA ALA A 245 -13.57 -16.39 -6.15
C ALA A 245 -14.80 -15.66 -5.59
N GLY A 246 -15.50 -16.28 -4.63
CA GLY A 246 -16.65 -15.65 -3.97
C GLY A 246 -16.28 -14.44 -3.10
N ARG A 247 -15.14 -14.49 -2.41
CA ARG A 247 -14.57 -13.32 -1.71
C ARG A 247 -14.36 -12.14 -2.64
N ASN A 248 -13.69 -12.35 -3.78
CA ASN A 248 -13.46 -11.30 -4.76
C ASN A 248 -14.77 -10.71 -5.27
N LEU A 249 -15.73 -11.57 -5.65
CA LEU A 249 -17.02 -11.10 -6.14
C LEU A 249 -17.70 -10.24 -5.08
N ALA A 250 -17.87 -10.73 -3.87
CA ALA A 250 -18.59 -10.01 -2.84
C ALA A 250 -17.89 -8.68 -2.46
N VAL A 251 -16.56 -8.70 -2.30
CA VAL A 251 -15.76 -7.49 -2.00
C VAL A 251 -15.80 -6.50 -3.16
N SER A 252 -15.89 -6.93 -4.42
CA SER A 252 -16.00 -6.02 -5.58
C SER A 252 -17.32 -5.21 -5.59
N GLN A 253 -18.33 -5.64 -4.85
CA GLN A 253 -19.64 -4.97 -4.76
C GLN A 253 -19.74 -4.00 -3.57
N VAL A 254 -18.74 -4.00 -2.68
CA VAL A 254 -18.69 -3.08 -1.52
C VAL A 254 -18.52 -1.63 -1.97
N THR A 255 -19.35 -0.72 -1.50
CA THR A 255 -19.22 0.73 -1.78
C THR A 255 -18.73 1.53 -0.57
N THR A 256 -18.79 0.94 0.62
CA THR A 256 -18.36 1.52 1.88
C THR A 256 -16.84 1.49 2.05
N LYS A 257 -16.30 2.38 2.91
CA LYS A 257 -14.85 2.48 3.22
C LYS A 257 -14.26 1.16 3.72
N TYR A 258 -15.02 0.47 4.56
CA TYR A 258 -14.66 -0.83 5.10
C TYR A 258 -15.71 -1.87 4.77
N PHE A 259 -15.34 -3.13 4.92
CA PHE A 259 -16.27 -4.24 4.98
C PHE A 259 -15.86 -5.20 6.09
N LEU A 260 -16.84 -5.88 6.68
CA LEU A 260 -16.61 -6.96 7.63
C LEU A 260 -16.82 -8.29 6.92
N TRP A 261 -15.76 -9.10 6.84
CA TRP A 261 -15.88 -10.49 6.39
C TRP A 261 -16.37 -11.38 7.52
N VAL A 262 -17.37 -12.21 7.23
CA VAL A 262 -17.88 -13.27 8.11
C VAL A 262 -18.16 -14.54 7.32
N ASP A 263 -17.90 -15.70 7.92
CA ASP A 263 -18.36 -16.97 7.36
C ASP A 263 -19.87 -17.16 7.62
N ASP A 264 -20.57 -17.87 6.73
CA ASP A 264 -22.03 -18.05 6.72
C ASP A 264 -22.57 -18.86 7.91
N ASP A 265 -21.71 -19.47 8.71
CA ASP A 265 -22.02 -20.20 9.94
C ASP A 265 -21.69 -19.42 11.23
N PHE A 266 -21.37 -18.13 11.13
CA PHE A 266 -21.15 -17.28 12.30
C PHE A 266 -22.46 -16.78 12.93
N LEU A 267 -22.39 -16.38 14.20
CA LEU A 267 -23.49 -15.78 14.96
C LEU A 267 -23.05 -14.49 15.62
N PHE A 268 -23.75 -13.40 15.29
CA PHE A 268 -23.55 -12.12 15.96
C PHE A 268 -24.08 -12.18 17.39
N THR A 269 -23.32 -11.57 18.30
CA THR A 269 -23.64 -11.46 19.72
C THR A 269 -23.53 -10.01 20.17
N ASP A 270 -23.85 -9.74 21.44
CA ASP A 270 -23.64 -8.45 22.08
C ASP A 270 -22.16 -8.02 22.07
N LYS A 271 -21.22 -8.97 21.94
CA LYS A 271 -19.78 -8.75 21.82
C LYS A 271 -19.29 -8.47 20.39
N THR A 272 -20.13 -8.64 19.38
CA THR A 272 -19.77 -8.41 17.97
C THR A 272 -19.97 -6.94 17.60
N LYS A 273 -19.19 -6.06 18.22
CA LYS A 273 -19.24 -4.60 18.04
C LYS A 273 -18.36 -4.15 16.87
N ILE A 274 -18.97 -3.83 15.72
CA ILE A 274 -18.28 -3.42 14.50
C ILE A 274 -17.62 -2.04 14.72
N GLU A 275 -18.27 -1.18 15.47
CA GLU A 275 -17.82 0.17 15.82
C GLU A 275 -16.44 0.16 16.46
N ASN A 276 -16.18 -0.81 17.34
CA ASN A 276 -14.89 -0.94 18.03
C ASN A 276 -13.76 -1.28 17.03
N LEU A 277 -14.02 -2.09 16.00
CA LEU A 277 -13.04 -2.36 14.94
C LEU A 277 -12.82 -1.11 14.07
N VAL A 278 -13.89 -0.39 13.75
CA VAL A 278 -13.80 0.87 12.99
C VAL A 278 -13.00 1.92 13.76
N GLU A 279 -13.18 2.03 15.08
CA GLU A 279 -12.42 2.94 15.93
C GLU A 279 -10.90 2.69 15.82
N VAL A 280 -10.49 1.42 15.88
CA VAL A 280 -9.07 1.03 15.71
C VAL A 280 -8.56 1.42 14.32
N MET A 281 -9.34 1.16 13.26
CA MET A 281 -8.98 1.48 11.87
C MET A 281 -8.90 2.99 11.60
N GLU A 282 -9.75 3.81 12.22
CA GLU A 282 -9.74 5.27 12.05
C GLU A 282 -8.63 5.93 12.87
N ALA A 283 -8.31 5.38 14.05
CA ALA A 283 -7.20 5.86 14.88
C ALA A 283 -5.82 5.46 14.35
N THR A 284 -5.75 4.44 13.49
CA THR A 284 -4.52 3.93 12.88
C THR A 284 -4.65 3.96 11.34
N PRO A 285 -4.45 5.11 10.66
CA PRO A 285 -4.80 5.26 9.25
C PRO A 285 -4.00 4.40 8.27
N GLU A 286 -2.82 3.93 8.66
CA GLU A 286 -2.01 2.97 7.93
C GLU A 286 -2.49 1.52 8.08
N LEU A 287 -3.44 1.23 8.98
CA LEU A 287 -4.00 -0.10 9.18
C LEU A 287 -4.98 -0.44 8.05
N ASP A 288 -4.83 -1.64 7.48
CA ASP A 288 -5.63 -2.13 6.35
C ASP A 288 -6.60 -3.24 6.75
N VAL A 289 -6.23 -4.07 7.74
CA VAL A 289 -7.06 -5.18 8.22
C VAL A 289 -6.99 -5.29 9.73
N VAL A 290 -8.14 -5.40 10.39
CA VAL A 290 -8.24 -5.73 11.82
C VAL A 290 -9.15 -6.94 12.05
N GLY A 291 -8.61 -7.97 12.69
CA GLY A 291 -9.34 -9.21 13.00
C GLY A 291 -9.93 -9.23 14.41
N GLY A 292 -11.08 -9.89 14.56
CA GLY A 292 -11.64 -10.24 15.86
C GLY A 292 -11.37 -11.70 16.26
N SER A 293 -11.99 -12.15 17.34
CA SER A 293 -11.93 -13.55 17.81
C SER A 293 -13.20 -14.33 17.45
N VAL A 294 -13.09 -15.66 17.32
CA VAL A 294 -14.23 -16.55 17.00
C VAL A 294 -14.43 -17.55 18.14
N ALA A 295 -15.66 -17.61 18.68
CA ALA A 295 -16.13 -18.53 19.73
C ALA A 295 -15.22 -18.63 20.96
N GLY A 296 -14.54 -17.54 21.34
CA GLY A 296 -13.60 -17.52 22.47
C GLY A 296 -12.34 -18.39 22.28
N HIS A 297 -12.17 -19.01 21.12
CA HIS A 297 -10.94 -19.69 20.73
C HIS A 297 -9.92 -18.61 20.34
N GLY A 298 -9.14 -18.18 21.33
CA GLY A 298 -8.33 -16.96 21.29
C GLY A 298 -7.15 -16.92 20.32
N GLN A 299 -7.00 -17.84 19.36
CA GLN A 299 -5.77 -17.91 18.56
C GLN A 299 -6.01 -18.31 17.11
N PHE A 300 -6.30 -17.31 16.29
CA PHE A 300 -6.26 -17.46 14.83
C PHE A 300 -5.55 -16.29 14.13
N TYR A 301 -4.73 -15.56 14.86
CA TYR A 301 -3.71 -14.71 14.26
C TYR A 301 -2.41 -15.49 14.10
N PHE A 302 -1.60 -15.08 13.13
CA PHE A 302 -0.30 -15.70 12.85
C PHE A 302 0.68 -14.67 12.29
N SER A 303 1.96 -14.87 12.54
CA SER A 303 3.03 -14.11 11.90
C SER A 303 3.53 -14.84 10.66
N LEU A 304 3.86 -14.08 9.62
CA LEU A 304 4.58 -14.52 8.44
C LEU A 304 5.96 -13.88 8.45
N VAL A 305 6.99 -14.69 8.29
CA VAL A 305 8.38 -14.23 8.15
C VAL A 305 8.90 -14.74 6.82
N TYR A 306 9.12 -13.82 5.89
CA TYR A 306 9.72 -14.10 4.60
C TYR A 306 11.21 -13.75 4.64
N GLN A 307 12.02 -14.68 4.15
CA GLN A 307 13.45 -14.48 3.95
C GLN A 307 13.70 -14.48 2.44
N ASP A 308 14.28 -13.40 1.93
CA ASP A 308 14.63 -13.29 0.52
C ASP A 308 15.60 -14.40 0.12
N GLY A 309 15.38 -14.94 -1.08
CA GLY A 309 16.34 -15.82 -1.73
C GLY A 309 17.50 -15.05 -2.36
N ASN A 310 18.45 -15.77 -2.93
CA ASN A 310 19.42 -15.18 -3.86
C ASN A 310 18.80 -15.16 -5.26
N GLY A 311 19.34 -14.40 -6.23
CA GLY A 311 18.67 -14.22 -7.54
C GLY A 311 18.34 -15.50 -8.32
N GLU A 312 18.94 -16.65 -7.99
CA GLU A 312 18.66 -17.96 -8.60
C GLU A 312 17.76 -18.86 -7.74
N ASP A 313 17.80 -18.69 -6.41
CA ASP A 313 17.00 -19.44 -5.44
C ASP A 313 15.75 -18.66 -4.99
N GLY A 314 14.62 -19.36 -4.92
CA GLY A 314 13.42 -18.80 -4.29
C GLY A 314 13.59 -18.45 -2.81
N GLY A 315 12.75 -17.55 -2.31
CA GLY A 315 12.73 -17.16 -0.90
C GLY A 315 12.07 -18.22 0.01
N CYS A 316 12.15 -17.99 1.32
CA CYS A 316 11.70 -18.93 2.33
C CYS A 316 10.66 -18.30 3.25
N LEU A 317 9.46 -18.89 3.30
CA LEU A 317 8.35 -18.37 4.09
C LEU A 317 8.09 -19.23 5.34
N ASN A 318 8.06 -18.59 6.50
CA ASN A 318 7.74 -19.21 7.78
C ASN A 318 6.45 -18.63 8.34
N ARG A 319 5.44 -19.48 8.55
CA ARG A 319 4.22 -19.13 9.27
C ARG A 319 4.29 -19.66 10.70
N LYS A 320 4.09 -18.79 11.68
CA LYS A 320 4.02 -19.17 13.10
C LYS A 320 2.67 -18.78 13.68
N GLY A 321 1.94 -19.75 14.21
CA GLY A 321 0.67 -19.50 14.89
C GLY A 321 0.85 -18.70 16.19
N ALA A 322 -0.18 -17.92 16.56
CA ALA A 322 -0.27 -17.24 17.86
C ALA A 322 0.88 -16.27 18.19
N VAL A 323 1.56 -15.72 17.18
CA VAL A 323 2.59 -14.68 17.33
C VAL A 323 2.01 -13.32 16.97
N THR A 324 2.16 -12.35 17.86
CA THR A 324 1.93 -10.93 17.61
C THR A 324 3.23 -10.15 17.69
N TYR A 325 3.22 -8.93 17.14
CA TYR A 325 4.28 -7.94 17.33
C TYR A 325 3.89 -7.01 18.51
N GLN A 326 4.18 -5.72 18.40
CA GLN A 326 3.79 -4.72 19.39
C GLN A 326 2.27 -4.44 19.40
N PRO A 327 1.72 -3.91 20.52
CA PRO A 327 0.36 -3.42 20.60
C PRO A 327 0.09 -2.28 19.60
N VAL A 328 -1.16 -2.15 19.17
CA VAL A 328 -1.61 -0.98 18.40
C VAL A 328 -1.65 0.23 19.35
N PRO A 329 -1.05 1.39 19.00
CA PRO A 329 -1.03 2.57 19.87
C PRO A 329 -2.44 2.99 20.30
N GLY A 330 -2.67 3.13 21.61
CA GLY A 330 -3.99 3.46 22.18
C GLY A 330 -4.95 2.28 22.37
N PHE A 331 -4.65 1.09 21.81
CA PHE A 331 -5.52 -0.09 21.88
C PHE A 331 -4.77 -1.30 22.44
N PRO A 332 -4.61 -1.42 23.77
CA PRO A 332 -3.78 -2.46 24.40
C PRO A 332 -4.30 -3.89 24.20
N THR A 333 -5.59 -4.05 23.86
CA THR A 333 -6.21 -5.34 23.55
C THR A 333 -6.07 -5.74 22.09
N CYS A 334 -5.35 -4.93 21.30
CA CYS A 334 -5.04 -5.14 19.89
C CYS A 334 -3.53 -5.16 19.66
N SER A 335 -3.05 -6.08 18.84
CA SER A 335 -1.64 -6.16 18.47
C SER A 335 -1.47 -6.36 16.98
N PHE A 336 -0.39 -5.81 16.43
CA PHE A 336 -0.02 -6.05 15.04
C PHE A 336 0.34 -7.53 14.83
N THR A 337 0.03 -8.04 13.64
CA THR A 337 0.26 -9.43 13.22
C THR A 337 0.42 -9.48 11.70
N SER A 338 0.63 -10.65 11.10
CA SER A 338 0.66 -10.79 9.63
C SER A 338 -0.66 -11.31 9.06
N GLY A 339 -1.45 -12.03 9.84
CA GLY A 339 -2.75 -12.53 9.39
C GLY A 339 -3.69 -12.85 10.54
N VAL A 340 -4.97 -12.95 10.21
CA VAL A 340 -6.10 -13.14 11.13
C VAL A 340 -7.10 -14.17 10.60
N VAL A 341 -8.07 -14.54 11.44
CA VAL A 341 -9.19 -15.43 11.11
C VAL A 341 -10.14 -14.83 10.08
N ASN A 342 -11.09 -15.66 9.61
CA ASN A 342 -12.25 -15.25 8.83
C ASN A 342 -13.27 -14.37 9.58
N LEU A 343 -12.84 -13.62 10.60
CA LEU A 343 -13.57 -12.49 11.16
C LEU A 343 -12.63 -11.30 11.10
N PHE A 344 -12.78 -10.44 10.09
CA PHE A 344 -11.96 -9.24 9.97
C PHE A 344 -12.70 -8.10 9.30
N LEU A 345 -12.40 -6.88 9.74
CA LEU A 345 -12.75 -5.65 9.08
C LEU A 345 -11.59 -5.27 8.15
N GLY A 346 -11.86 -5.12 6.86
CA GLY A 346 -10.86 -4.76 5.85
C GLY A 346 -11.16 -3.40 5.22
N ARG A 347 -10.12 -2.61 4.96
CA ARG A 347 -10.19 -1.41 4.12
C ARG A 347 -10.43 -1.83 2.68
N THR A 348 -11.53 -1.36 2.10
CA THR A 348 -12.06 -1.88 0.84
C THR A 348 -11.06 -1.78 -0.31
N ASP A 349 -10.39 -0.64 -0.50
CA ASP A 349 -9.44 -0.45 -1.60
C ASP A 349 -8.13 -1.22 -1.39
N ALA A 350 -7.63 -1.30 -0.16
CA ALA A 350 -6.42 -2.07 0.18
C ALA A 350 -6.63 -3.56 -0.08
N VAL A 351 -7.73 -4.14 0.40
CA VAL A 351 -8.04 -5.56 0.16
C VAL A 351 -8.23 -5.84 -1.33
N ARG A 352 -8.89 -4.94 -2.09
CA ARG A 352 -9.06 -5.11 -3.54
C ARG A 352 -7.75 -5.08 -4.31
N LYS A 353 -6.77 -4.28 -3.87
CA LYS A 353 -5.44 -4.22 -4.51
C LYS A 353 -4.68 -5.53 -4.38
N VAL A 354 -4.82 -6.23 -3.26
CA VAL A 354 -4.22 -7.56 -3.05
C VAL A 354 -5.03 -8.65 -3.73
N GLY A 355 -6.35 -8.67 -3.50
CA GLY A 355 -7.26 -9.67 -4.02
C GLY A 355 -7.09 -11.05 -3.39
N PHE A 356 -8.02 -11.96 -3.68
CA PHE A 356 -7.97 -13.36 -3.23
C PHE A 356 -7.73 -14.28 -4.44
N ASP A 357 -6.72 -15.15 -4.42
CA ASP A 357 -6.39 -15.97 -5.59
C ASP A 357 -7.49 -17.01 -5.95
N PRO A 358 -8.29 -16.82 -7.01
CA PRO A 358 -9.41 -17.70 -7.31
C PRO A 358 -8.99 -19.11 -7.72
N ARG A 359 -7.70 -19.36 -8.02
CA ARG A 359 -7.18 -20.70 -8.26
C ARG A 359 -7.31 -21.59 -7.01
N LEU A 360 -7.28 -21.00 -5.83
CA LEU A 360 -7.39 -21.71 -4.56
C LEU A 360 -8.84 -21.78 -4.06
N LYS A 361 -9.53 -22.86 -4.45
CA LYS A 361 -10.98 -22.98 -4.22
C LYS A 361 -11.39 -23.33 -2.79
N ARG A 362 -10.54 -24.05 -2.05
CA ARG A 362 -10.91 -24.71 -0.77
C ARG A 362 -9.94 -24.49 0.38
N VAL A 363 -8.63 -24.40 0.10
CA VAL A 363 -7.56 -24.42 1.12
C VAL A 363 -6.58 -23.29 0.85
N ALA A 364 -6.66 -22.21 1.62
CA ALA A 364 -5.78 -21.06 1.43
C ALA A 364 -5.83 -20.03 2.57
N HIS A 365 -6.13 -20.44 3.82
CA HIS A 365 -6.40 -19.49 4.91
C HIS A 365 -5.31 -18.41 5.11
N SER A 366 -4.05 -18.71 4.77
CA SER A 366 -2.95 -17.76 4.87
C SER A 366 -2.62 -17.03 3.56
N GLU A 367 -3.10 -17.48 2.41
CA GLU A 367 -2.62 -16.99 1.11
C GLU A 367 -2.89 -15.50 0.91
N PHE A 368 -4.08 -15.01 1.26
CA PHE A 368 -4.39 -13.58 1.16
C PHE A 368 -3.36 -12.71 1.91
N PHE A 369 -2.91 -13.18 3.07
CA PHE A 369 -1.92 -12.48 3.88
C PHE A 369 -0.49 -12.70 3.39
N MET A 370 -0.23 -13.79 2.66
CA MET A 370 1.03 -14.02 1.95
C MET A 370 1.16 -13.06 0.77
N ASP A 371 0.12 -12.95 -0.05
CA ASP A 371 0.04 -12.01 -1.19
C ASP A 371 0.08 -10.55 -0.71
N GLY A 372 -0.51 -10.27 0.45
CA GLY A 372 -0.51 -8.95 1.08
C GLY A 372 0.73 -8.64 1.92
N LEU A 373 1.71 -9.56 2.03
CA LEU A 373 2.87 -9.34 2.90
C LEU A 373 3.70 -8.14 2.41
N GLY A 374 3.95 -7.19 3.30
CA GLY A 374 4.64 -5.93 2.97
C GLY A 374 3.76 -4.89 2.25
N SER A 375 2.51 -5.22 1.92
CA SER A 375 1.53 -4.30 1.32
C SER A 375 0.33 -3.99 2.23
N LEU A 376 -0.02 -4.91 3.13
CA LEU A 376 -1.09 -4.75 4.12
C LEU A 376 -0.48 -4.63 5.52
N LEU A 377 -0.96 -3.66 6.29
CA LEU A 377 -0.78 -3.68 7.74
C LEU A 377 -1.97 -4.36 8.41
N VAL A 378 -1.70 -5.34 9.28
CA VAL A 378 -2.71 -6.20 9.90
C VAL A 378 -2.61 -6.17 11.42
N ALA A 379 -3.75 -6.12 12.10
CA ALA A 379 -3.85 -6.24 13.55
C ALA A 379 -4.93 -7.25 13.96
N SER A 380 -4.83 -7.76 15.19
CA SER A 380 -5.86 -8.60 15.80
C SER A 380 -6.26 -8.03 17.16
N CYS A 381 -7.56 -7.98 17.42
CA CYS A 381 -8.16 -7.45 18.63
C CYS A 381 -8.94 -8.54 19.36
N SER A 382 -8.67 -8.70 20.65
CA SER A 382 -9.32 -9.72 21.50
C SER A 382 -10.69 -9.30 22.03
N HIS A 383 -10.99 -8.00 22.05
CA HIS A 383 -12.19 -7.43 22.67
C HIS A 383 -13.44 -7.46 21.77
N VAL A 384 -13.31 -7.82 20.50
CA VAL A 384 -14.44 -8.09 19.59
C VAL A 384 -14.46 -9.57 19.27
N SER A 385 -15.60 -10.19 19.49
CA SER A 385 -15.78 -11.63 19.22
C SER A 385 -17.08 -11.90 18.48
N ILE A 386 -17.06 -12.94 17.65
CA ILE A 386 -18.26 -13.54 17.05
C ILE A 386 -18.40 -14.98 17.52
N ASP A 387 -19.61 -15.51 17.60
CA ASP A 387 -19.84 -16.91 17.92
C ASP A 387 -20.00 -17.75 16.65
N HIS A 388 -20.08 -19.08 16.79
CA HIS A 388 -20.19 -20.02 15.69
C HIS A 388 -21.37 -20.97 15.91
N GLN A 389 -22.13 -21.27 14.85
CA GLN A 389 -23.23 -22.22 14.90
C GLN A 389 -22.71 -23.65 15.18
N PRO A 390 -23.46 -24.50 15.91
CA PRO A 390 -23.15 -25.91 15.99
C PRO A 390 -23.05 -26.54 14.59
N LYS A 391 -22.10 -27.45 14.39
CA LYS A 391 -21.95 -28.12 13.10
C LYS A 391 -23.16 -29.01 12.82
N ILE A 392 -23.84 -28.74 11.71
CA ILE A 392 -24.93 -29.57 11.19
C ILE A 392 -24.34 -30.51 10.13
N GLU A 393 -24.68 -31.81 10.20
CA GLU A 393 -24.27 -32.75 9.16
C GLU A 393 -24.98 -32.45 7.84
N ASN A 394 -24.19 -32.18 6.80
CA ASN A 394 -24.67 -32.01 5.44
C ASN A 394 -23.76 -32.80 4.49
N ALA A 395 -24.15 -34.03 4.15
CA ALA A 395 -23.34 -34.92 3.34
C ALA A 395 -23.03 -34.34 1.94
N LYS A 396 -23.98 -33.62 1.34
CA LYS A 396 -23.81 -32.96 0.04
C LYS A 396 -22.79 -31.83 0.12
N TYR A 397 -22.79 -31.04 1.18
CA TYR A 397 -21.77 -30.00 1.42
C TYR A 397 -20.40 -30.63 1.74
N SER A 398 -20.36 -31.62 2.63
CA SER A 398 -19.14 -32.28 3.09
C SER A 398 -18.34 -32.92 1.95
N SER A 399 -19.00 -33.45 0.92
CA SER A 399 -18.32 -34.02 -0.25
C SER A 399 -17.53 -32.98 -1.06
N PHE A 400 -17.92 -31.70 -1.02
CA PHE A 400 -17.18 -30.59 -1.65
C PHE A 400 -16.19 -29.92 -0.69
N ARG A 401 -16.42 -30.01 0.63
CA ARG A 401 -15.58 -29.39 1.66
C ARG A 401 -14.31 -30.19 1.93
N ASN A 402 -14.42 -31.51 1.94
CA ASN A 402 -13.32 -32.40 2.29
C ASN A 402 -12.18 -32.27 1.29
N GLN A 403 -10.99 -31.99 1.82
CA GLN A 403 -9.79 -31.76 1.03
C GLN A 403 -9.32 -33.08 0.43
N GLN A 404 -9.02 -33.08 -0.87
CA GLN A 404 -8.29 -34.19 -1.47
C GLN A 404 -6.79 -33.90 -1.33
N SER A 405 -5.95 -34.93 -1.17
CA SER A 405 -4.49 -34.75 -1.08
C SER A 405 -3.93 -33.92 -2.25
N LYS A 406 -4.52 -34.12 -3.44
CA LYS A 406 -4.23 -33.34 -4.65
C LYS A 406 -4.49 -31.83 -4.50
N ASP A 407 -5.55 -31.42 -3.78
CA ASP A 407 -5.82 -30.00 -3.53
C ASP A 407 -4.69 -29.34 -2.72
N ILE A 408 -4.05 -30.09 -1.80
CA ILE A 408 -2.93 -29.60 -0.99
C ILE A 408 -1.65 -29.54 -1.83
N GLU A 409 -1.38 -30.56 -2.64
CA GLU A 409 -0.24 -30.61 -3.57
C GLU A 409 -0.31 -29.46 -4.59
N ASP A 410 -1.45 -29.29 -5.25
CA ASP A 410 -1.67 -28.23 -6.24
C ASP A 410 -1.54 -26.84 -5.61
N LYS A 411 -2.06 -26.65 -4.39
CA LYS A 411 -1.89 -25.41 -3.62
C LYS A 411 -0.41 -25.13 -3.35
N LEU A 412 0.34 -26.10 -2.83
CA LEU A 412 1.75 -25.91 -2.51
C LEU A 412 2.57 -25.63 -3.77
N ALA A 413 2.38 -26.42 -4.84
CA ALA A 413 3.04 -26.19 -6.13
C ALA A 413 2.75 -24.79 -6.68
N HIS A 414 1.50 -24.33 -6.55
CA HIS A 414 1.12 -22.97 -6.93
C HIS A 414 1.83 -21.92 -6.07
N HIS A 415 1.89 -22.09 -4.74
CA HIS A 415 2.60 -21.16 -3.86
C HIS A 415 4.10 -21.08 -4.20
N PHE A 416 4.76 -22.23 -4.42
CA PHE A 416 6.18 -22.27 -4.78
C PHE A 416 6.45 -21.52 -6.09
N PHE A 417 5.62 -21.74 -7.11
CA PHE A 417 5.78 -21.09 -8.40
C PHE A 417 5.43 -19.60 -8.35
N LYS A 418 4.22 -19.25 -7.88
CA LYS A 418 3.68 -17.89 -7.88
C LYS A 418 4.53 -16.94 -7.04
N ASN A 419 4.95 -17.38 -5.86
CA ASN A 419 5.67 -16.55 -4.90
C ASN A 419 7.19 -16.76 -4.98
N HIS A 420 7.68 -17.48 -6.00
CA HIS A 420 9.08 -17.83 -6.18
C HIS A 420 9.72 -18.33 -4.87
N LEU A 421 9.09 -19.34 -4.24
CA LEU A 421 9.54 -19.88 -2.97
C LEU A 421 10.46 -21.08 -3.18
N LYS A 422 11.39 -21.27 -2.26
CA LYS A 422 12.20 -22.48 -2.07
C LYS A 422 11.73 -23.29 -0.89
N CYS A 423 11.14 -22.65 0.13
CA CYS A 423 10.58 -23.35 1.28
C CYS A 423 9.34 -22.65 1.86
N VAL A 424 8.43 -23.46 2.41
CA VAL A 424 7.29 -22.99 3.20
C VAL A 424 7.18 -23.83 4.46
N HIS A 425 7.34 -23.20 5.62
CA HIS A 425 7.23 -23.86 6.92
C HIS A 425 5.97 -23.39 7.63
N TYR A 426 5.14 -24.36 8.04
CA TYR A 426 3.96 -24.13 8.86
C TYR A 426 4.26 -24.62 10.28
N GLY A 427 4.37 -23.66 11.21
CA GLY A 427 4.54 -23.91 12.64
C GLY A 427 3.31 -23.57 13.47
#